data_AF-A0A1Y2BLS7-F1
#
_entry.id   AF-A0A1Y2BLS7-F1
#
_cell.length_a   1.000
_cell.length_b   1.000
_cell.length_c   1.000
_cell.angle_alpha   90.00
_cell.angle_beta   90.00
_cell.angle_gamma   90.00
#
_symmetry.space_group_name_H-M   'P 1'
#
loop_
_entity.id
_entity.type
_entity.pdbx_description
1 polymer ?
#
loop_
_entity_poly.entity_id
_entity_poly.type
_entity_poly.pdbx_seq_one_letter_code
_entity_poly.pdbx_strand_id
1 'polypeptide(L)'
;MRKVGEPDIWRLDNQQEHFLVIIDNMASMNLDLLYMATELTGDTSYADIATQQAHKSLKAHVRPDYTTNHVVDFNRDGTVKKCMTHQGYDDGSVWSRGQAWAIYGYAQCALRSKEEMFTTTAAHLADKFVELLPPSGVPLWDSSAPQPCPYDASAGTVAARGMQMLYHLLKDTNPPAASYYLTRSFKLVEDIIRECKTAVASLDEAGNVTWGDDGWETILQHSTINGNRHSPRPIMDHGLVYADYYLLEFGNEALKLGLDKGNLKMDVIAKSETVK
;
A
#
# COMPACT_ATOMS: atom_id res chain seq x y z
N MET A 1 -7.47 4.92 -18.93
CA MET A 1 -7.31 6.32 -18.47
C MET A 1 -8.39 7.27 -18.97
N ARG A 2 -9.47 6.81 -19.63
CA ARG A 2 -10.51 7.70 -20.15
C ARG A 2 -11.12 8.56 -19.04
N LYS A 3 -10.98 9.87 -19.17
CA LYS A 3 -11.57 10.89 -18.29
C LYS A 3 -12.85 11.43 -18.93
N VAL A 4 -13.92 11.55 -18.15
CA VAL A 4 -15.16 12.18 -18.62
C VAL A 4 -14.88 13.65 -18.97
N GLY A 5 -15.21 14.05 -20.19
CA GLY A 5 -15.02 15.43 -20.69
C GLY A 5 -13.68 15.71 -21.35
N GLU A 6 -12.79 14.74 -21.46
CA GLU A 6 -11.48 14.88 -22.14
C GLU A 6 -11.36 13.92 -23.33
N PRO A 7 -10.61 14.29 -24.39
CA PRO A 7 -10.26 13.34 -25.46
C PRO A 7 -9.50 12.14 -24.90
N ASP A 8 -9.87 10.94 -25.35
CA ASP A 8 -9.18 9.71 -24.95
C ASP A 8 -7.88 9.57 -25.73
N ILE A 9 -6.78 10.04 -25.14
CA ILE A 9 -5.44 10.03 -25.74
C ILE A 9 -4.62 8.77 -25.39
N TRP A 10 -5.06 7.98 -24.41
CA TRP A 10 -4.35 6.76 -23.97
C TRP A 10 -5.13 5.52 -24.41
N ARG A 11 -4.92 5.14 -25.66
CA ARG A 11 -5.66 4.08 -26.34
C ARG A 11 -4.77 2.86 -26.58
N LEU A 12 -5.39 1.71 -26.77
CA LEU A 12 -4.67 0.46 -27.06
C LEU A 12 -3.88 0.53 -28.38
N ASP A 13 -4.33 1.33 -29.33
CA ASP A 13 -3.73 1.49 -30.65
C ASP A 13 -2.54 2.47 -30.70
N ASN A 14 -2.29 3.24 -29.65
CA ASN A 14 -1.18 4.20 -29.57
C ASN A 14 -0.21 3.96 -28.41
N GLN A 15 -0.07 2.71 -27.96
CA GLN A 15 0.96 2.29 -26.99
C GLN A 15 2.41 2.62 -27.43
N GLN A 16 2.59 2.90 -28.71
CA GLN A 16 3.85 3.33 -29.31
C GLN A 16 4.21 4.80 -29.00
N GLU A 17 3.25 5.60 -28.55
CA GLU A 17 3.36 7.03 -28.24
C GLU A 17 3.29 7.32 -26.73
N HIS A 18 2.70 6.40 -25.98
CA HIS A 18 2.46 6.50 -24.54
C HIS A 18 2.82 5.19 -23.84
N PHE A 19 3.76 5.25 -22.90
CA PHE A 19 4.16 4.10 -22.11
C PHE A 19 3.83 4.36 -20.64
N LEU A 20 2.65 3.87 -20.21
CA LEU A 20 2.11 4.14 -18.89
C LEU A 20 2.58 3.11 -17.88
N VAL A 21 3.14 3.58 -16.78
CA VAL A 21 3.50 2.77 -15.61
C VAL A 21 2.76 3.31 -14.40
N ILE A 22 2.04 2.44 -13.71
CA ILE A 22 1.32 2.77 -12.47
C ILE A 22 2.14 2.37 -11.25
N ILE A 23 2.01 3.09 -10.14
CA ILE A 23 2.72 2.76 -8.89
C ILE A 23 2.33 1.37 -8.38
N ASP A 24 1.13 0.87 -8.69
CA ASP A 24 0.67 -0.49 -8.38
C ASP A 24 1.54 -1.57 -9.07
N ASN A 25 2.31 -1.22 -10.10
CA ASN A 25 3.34 -2.11 -10.66
C ASN A 25 4.44 -2.42 -9.62
N MET A 26 4.71 -1.48 -8.70
CA MET A 26 5.58 -1.70 -7.55
C MET A 26 4.92 -2.54 -6.47
N ALA A 27 3.59 -2.56 -6.39
CA ALA A 27 2.88 -3.38 -5.40
C ALA A 27 3.27 -4.86 -5.56
N SER A 28 3.50 -5.46 -4.40
CA SER A 28 3.73 -6.85 -3.97
C SER A 28 3.55 -8.01 -4.93
N MET A 29 2.77 -7.90 -6.00
CA MET A 29 2.43 -9.04 -6.85
C MET A 29 3.25 -9.11 -8.13
N ASN A 30 3.58 -7.97 -8.73
CA ASN A 30 4.14 -7.99 -10.09
C ASN A 30 5.65 -8.20 -10.10
N LEU A 31 6.40 -7.45 -9.27
CA LEU A 31 7.86 -7.61 -9.19
C LEU A 31 8.27 -8.80 -8.34
N ASP A 32 7.53 -9.09 -7.25
CA ASP A 32 7.81 -10.26 -6.41
C ASP A 32 7.67 -11.57 -7.18
N LEU A 33 6.73 -11.65 -8.13
CA LEU A 33 6.61 -12.78 -9.04
C LEU A 33 7.88 -13.01 -9.86
N LEU A 34 8.55 -11.94 -10.32
CA LEU A 34 9.80 -12.04 -11.06
C LEU A 34 10.96 -12.49 -10.16
N TYR A 35 11.04 -11.97 -8.93
CA TYR A 35 12.02 -12.48 -7.96
C TYR A 35 11.78 -13.97 -7.64
N MET A 36 10.51 -14.38 -7.48
CA MET A 36 10.13 -15.78 -7.28
C MET A 36 10.47 -16.64 -8.51
N ALA A 37 10.28 -16.13 -9.73
CA ALA A 37 10.67 -16.83 -10.95
C ALA A 37 12.18 -17.12 -10.98
N THR A 38 13.02 -16.17 -10.55
CA THR A 38 14.45 -16.41 -10.37
C THR A 38 14.72 -17.50 -9.33
N GLU A 39 14.03 -17.49 -8.17
CA GLU A 39 14.19 -18.53 -7.14
C GLU A 39 13.82 -19.94 -7.64
N LEU A 40 12.77 -20.03 -8.46
CA LEU A 40 12.27 -21.30 -8.99
C LEU A 40 13.08 -21.83 -10.17
N THR A 41 13.60 -20.94 -11.03
CA THR A 41 14.25 -21.33 -12.30
C THR A 41 15.77 -21.24 -12.27
N GLY A 42 16.33 -20.46 -11.35
CA GLY A 42 17.74 -20.07 -11.33
C GLY A 42 18.13 -19.00 -12.35
N ASP A 43 17.20 -18.54 -13.20
CA ASP A 43 17.45 -17.47 -14.17
C ASP A 43 17.38 -16.10 -13.49
N THR A 44 18.54 -15.44 -13.38
CA THR A 44 18.66 -14.14 -12.69
C THR A 44 18.08 -12.98 -13.48
N SER A 45 17.77 -13.16 -14.77
CA SER A 45 17.24 -12.09 -15.60
C SER A 45 15.90 -11.54 -15.09
N TYR A 46 15.08 -12.38 -14.45
CA TYR A 46 13.82 -11.93 -13.85
C TYR A 46 14.05 -10.99 -12.66
N ALA A 47 14.93 -11.34 -11.73
CA ALA A 47 15.32 -10.48 -10.62
C ALA A 47 15.97 -9.18 -11.11
N ASP A 48 16.83 -9.23 -12.13
CA ASP A 48 17.47 -8.04 -12.70
C ASP A 48 16.43 -7.07 -13.29
N ILE A 49 15.43 -7.58 -14.02
CA ILE A 49 14.33 -6.77 -14.55
C ILE A 49 13.52 -6.15 -13.40
N ALA A 50 13.22 -6.92 -12.35
CA ALA A 50 12.46 -6.45 -11.20
C ALA A 50 13.19 -5.31 -10.46
N THR A 51 14.48 -5.48 -10.19
CA THR A 51 15.32 -4.47 -9.52
C THR A 51 15.47 -3.20 -10.38
N GLN A 52 15.71 -3.35 -11.69
CA GLN A 52 15.81 -2.21 -12.60
C GLN A 52 14.50 -1.42 -12.67
N GLN A 53 13.37 -2.12 -12.73
CA GLN A 53 12.05 -1.50 -12.71
C GLN A 53 11.81 -0.74 -11.39
N ALA A 54 12.20 -1.31 -10.25
CA ALA A 54 12.12 -0.64 -8.95
C ALA A 54 12.94 0.66 -8.90
N HIS A 55 14.17 0.66 -9.41
CA HIS A 55 14.97 1.89 -9.52
C HIS A 55 14.35 2.95 -10.43
N LYS A 56 13.76 2.53 -11.55
CA LYS A 56 13.14 3.45 -12.50
C LYS A 56 11.91 4.11 -11.89
N SER A 57 11.05 3.31 -11.26
CA SER A 57 9.87 3.78 -10.54
C SER A 57 10.23 4.71 -9.40
N LEU A 58 11.34 4.48 -8.69
CA LEU A 58 11.79 5.36 -7.61
C LEU A 58 12.03 6.78 -8.12
N LYS A 59 12.76 6.90 -9.23
CA LYS A 59 13.11 8.20 -9.82
C LYS A 59 11.91 8.92 -10.44
N ALA A 60 10.86 8.19 -10.80
CA ALA A 60 9.74 8.72 -11.59
C ALA A 60 8.48 8.95 -10.75
N HIS A 61 8.13 7.99 -9.88
CA HIS A 61 6.88 8.02 -9.12
C HIS A 61 7.03 8.66 -7.75
N VAL A 62 8.18 8.53 -7.09
CA VAL A 62 8.39 9.12 -5.75
C VAL A 62 8.80 10.59 -5.90
N ARG A 63 8.01 11.48 -5.29
CA ARG A 63 8.25 12.93 -5.28
C ARG A 63 9.31 13.28 -4.21
N PRO A 64 9.94 14.47 -4.28
CA PRO A 64 10.96 14.87 -3.30
C PRO A 64 10.49 14.93 -1.84
N ASP A 65 9.18 15.08 -1.62
CA ASP A 65 8.54 15.08 -0.29
C ASP A 65 8.08 13.68 0.16
N TYR A 66 8.52 12.64 -0.54
CA TYR A 66 8.14 11.23 -0.33
C TYR A 66 6.63 10.96 -0.46
N THR A 67 5.90 11.80 -1.18
CA THR A 67 4.59 11.43 -1.72
C THR A 67 4.75 10.75 -3.08
N THR A 68 3.68 10.13 -3.61
CA THR A 68 3.76 9.34 -4.84
C THR A 68 2.83 9.87 -5.94
N ASN A 69 3.34 9.89 -7.16
CA ASN A 69 2.52 9.95 -8.37
C ASN A 69 1.89 8.57 -8.61
N HIS A 70 0.63 8.54 -9.03
CA HIS A 70 -0.04 7.29 -9.36
C HIS A 70 0.46 6.76 -10.72
N VAL A 71 0.33 7.55 -11.79
CA VAL A 71 0.65 7.12 -13.16
C VAL A 71 1.74 8.00 -13.73
N VAL A 72 2.76 7.37 -14.34
CA VAL A 72 3.80 8.05 -15.10
C VAL A 72 3.76 7.58 -16.54
N ASP A 73 3.71 8.52 -17.47
CA ASP A 73 3.85 8.31 -18.90
C ASP A 73 5.29 8.56 -19.30
N PHE A 74 5.92 7.59 -19.96
CA PHE A 74 7.30 7.66 -20.42
C PHE A 74 7.39 7.87 -21.92
N ASN A 75 8.41 8.62 -22.35
CA ASN A 75 8.90 8.61 -23.72
C ASN A 75 9.65 7.30 -24.00
N ARG A 76 9.84 6.97 -25.27
CA ARG A 76 10.59 5.75 -25.69
C ARG A 76 12.04 5.71 -25.21
N ASP A 77 12.64 6.88 -24.98
CA ASP A 77 14.00 7.00 -24.41
C ASP A 77 14.01 6.81 -22.88
N GLY A 78 12.85 6.56 -22.27
CA GLY A 78 12.68 6.37 -20.84
C GLY A 78 12.63 7.66 -20.03
N THR A 79 12.57 8.85 -20.65
CA THR A 79 12.34 10.11 -19.95
C THR A 79 10.87 10.27 -19.55
N VAL A 80 10.61 10.94 -18.44
CA VAL A 80 9.24 11.19 -17.96
C VAL A 80 8.58 12.23 -18.87
N LYS A 81 7.47 11.85 -19.50
CA LYS A 81 6.64 12.71 -20.34
C LYS A 81 5.59 13.45 -19.53
N LYS A 82 4.87 12.73 -18.65
CA LYS A 82 3.83 13.29 -17.80
C LYS A 82 3.59 12.43 -16.55
N CYS A 83 3.39 13.07 -15.40
CA CYS A 83 2.85 12.44 -14.20
C CYS A 83 1.38 12.82 -14.03
N MET A 84 0.55 11.84 -13.66
CA MET A 84 -0.89 12.03 -13.53
C MET A 84 -1.51 11.02 -12.56
N THR A 85 -2.81 11.12 -12.35
CA THR A 85 -3.57 10.13 -11.59
C THR A 85 -4.73 9.54 -12.39
N HIS A 86 -5.03 8.27 -12.12
CA HIS A 86 -6.25 7.62 -12.61
C HIS A 86 -7.34 7.51 -11.54
N GLN A 87 -6.95 7.18 -10.31
CA GLN A 87 -7.86 6.88 -9.20
C GLN A 87 -7.81 7.91 -8.08
N GLY A 88 -6.74 8.69 -7.97
CA GLY A 88 -6.59 9.76 -6.99
C GLY A 88 -7.44 10.98 -7.34
N TYR A 89 -7.53 11.90 -6.40
CA TYR A 89 -8.33 13.12 -6.53
C TYR A 89 -7.82 14.05 -7.64
N ASP A 90 -6.51 14.27 -7.72
CA ASP A 90 -5.87 15.12 -8.73
C ASP A 90 -4.46 14.63 -9.08
N ASP A 91 -3.87 15.12 -10.17
CA ASP A 91 -2.56 14.67 -10.64
C ASP A 91 -1.44 14.94 -9.60
N GLY A 92 -1.59 16.01 -8.81
CA GLY A 92 -0.69 16.37 -7.70
C GLY A 92 -1.14 15.90 -6.32
N SER A 93 -2.27 15.19 -6.21
CA SER A 93 -2.77 14.72 -4.92
C SER A 93 -1.98 13.50 -4.41
N VAL A 94 -2.29 13.06 -3.20
CA VAL A 94 -1.67 11.88 -2.58
C VAL A 94 -2.75 10.84 -2.35
N TRP A 95 -2.91 9.99 -3.36
CA TRP A 95 -3.77 8.83 -3.30
C TRP A 95 -3.19 7.80 -2.31
N SER A 96 -3.94 7.52 -1.23
CA SER A 96 -3.38 6.80 -0.08
C SER A 96 -2.96 5.38 -0.41
N ARG A 97 -3.72 4.66 -1.24
CA ARG A 97 -3.33 3.31 -1.68
C ARG A 97 -2.10 3.30 -2.59
N GLY A 98 -1.91 4.32 -3.43
CA GLY A 98 -0.68 4.47 -4.21
C GLY A 98 0.56 4.63 -3.32
N GLN A 99 0.41 5.41 -2.24
CA GLN A 99 1.45 5.55 -1.22
C GLN A 99 1.71 4.21 -0.51
N ALA A 100 0.65 3.49 -0.12
CA ALA A 100 0.75 2.20 0.53
C ALA A 100 1.44 1.14 -0.36
N TRP A 101 1.13 1.12 -1.67
CA TRP A 101 1.80 0.27 -2.64
C TRP A 101 3.30 0.54 -2.73
N ALA A 102 3.70 1.80 -2.66
CA ALA A 102 5.11 2.14 -2.66
C ALA A 102 5.81 1.66 -1.38
N ILE A 103 5.20 1.84 -0.20
CA ILE A 103 5.76 1.35 1.08
C ILE A 103 5.98 -0.15 1.03
N TYR A 104 4.93 -0.92 0.71
CA TYR A 104 5.05 -2.36 0.61
C TYR A 104 6.05 -2.75 -0.47
N GLY A 105 5.92 -2.20 -1.67
CA GLY A 105 6.72 -2.57 -2.85
C GLY A 105 8.21 -2.41 -2.63
N TYR A 106 8.64 -1.26 -2.08
CA TYR A 106 10.06 -1.05 -1.77
C TYR A 106 10.54 -1.90 -0.59
N ALA A 107 9.70 -2.14 0.43
CA ALA A 107 10.07 -3.07 1.50
C ALA A 107 10.25 -4.50 0.97
N GLN A 108 9.38 -4.95 0.04
CA GLN A 108 9.51 -6.25 -0.62
C GLN A 108 10.76 -6.33 -1.49
N CYS A 109 11.02 -5.30 -2.30
CA CYS A 109 12.24 -5.23 -3.11
C CYS A 109 13.49 -5.25 -2.24
N ALA A 110 13.49 -4.55 -1.10
CA ALA A 110 14.60 -4.59 -0.14
C ALA A 110 14.82 -6.00 0.45
N LEU A 111 13.74 -6.72 0.79
CA LEU A 111 13.86 -8.10 1.28
C LEU A 111 14.45 -9.04 0.22
N ARG A 112 14.11 -8.85 -1.07
CA ARG A 112 14.59 -9.70 -2.17
C ARG A 112 16.00 -9.35 -2.63
N SER A 113 16.23 -8.08 -2.98
CA SER A 113 17.50 -7.58 -3.55
C SER A 113 18.58 -7.28 -2.51
N LYS A 114 18.20 -7.06 -1.25
CA LYS A 114 19.08 -6.59 -0.16
C LYS A 114 19.65 -5.19 -0.36
N GLU A 115 19.13 -4.41 -1.29
CA GLU A 115 19.58 -3.03 -1.51
C GLU A 115 19.06 -2.07 -0.44
N GLU A 116 19.98 -1.44 0.29
CA GLU A 116 19.67 -0.51 1.39
C GLU A 116 18.80 0.66 0.94
N MET A 117 18.99 1.15 -0.29
CA MET A 117 18.23 2.29 -0.81
C MET A 117 16.71 2.02 -0.87
N PHE A 118 16.29 0.77 -1.08
CA PHE A 118 14.88 0.41 -1.03
C PHE A 118 14.35 0.39 0.40
N THR A 119 15.15 -0.05 1.38
CA THR A 119 14.80 0.07 2.81
C THR A 119 14.62 1.54 3.20
N THR A 120 15.57 2.41 2.85
CA THR A 120 15.48 3.85 3.12
C THR A 120 14.26 4.46 2.44
N THR A 121 14.00 4.13 1.17
CA THR A 121 12.82 4.62 0.46
C THR A 121 11.53 4.21 1.17
N ALA A 122 11.38 2.92 1.49
CA ALA A 122 10.19 2.41 2.17
C ALA A 122 9.96 3.07 3.53
N ALA A 123 11.03 3.31 4.30
CA ALA A 123 11.00 4.01 5.58
C ALA A 123 10.48 5.45 5.43
N HIS A 124 11.03 6.22 4.49
CA HIS A 124 10.59 7.60 4.26
C HIS A 124 9.14 7.68 3.74
N LEU A 125 8.74 6.77 2.85
CA LEU A 125 7.36 6.67 2.38
C LEU A 125 6.39 6.32 3.53
N ALA A 126 6.81 5.46 4.46
CA ALA A 126 6.04 5.07 5.63
C ALA A 126 5.89 6.23 6.62
N ASP A 127 6.97 6.98 6.87
CA ASP A 127 6.93 8.18 7.71
C ASP A 127 5.98 9.22 7.13
N LYS A 128 6.05 9.45 5.81
CA LYS A 128 5.14 10.37 5.12
C LYS A 128 3.69 9.91 5.19
N PHE A 129 3.44 8.60 5.08
CA PHE A 129 2.08 8.05 5.21
C PHE A 129 1.51 8.27 6.62
N VAL A 130 2.31 8.04 7.67
CA VAL A 130 1.90 8.29 9.06
C VAL A 130 1.62 9.78 9.31
N GLU A 131 2.43 10.68 8.74
CA GLU A 131 2.22 12.13 8.82
C GLU A 131 0.86 12.56 8.22
N LEU A 132 0.42 11.87 7.16
CA LEU A 132 -0.82 12.18 6.44
C LEU A 132 -2.07 11.56 7.08
N LEU A 133 -1.95 10.76 8.13
CA LEU A 133 -3.09 10.13 8.79
C LEU A 133 -3.96 11.19 9.51
N PRO A 134 -5.30 11.14 9.36
CA PRO A 134 -6.20 11.97 10.13
C PRO A 134 -6.24 11.52 11.61
N PRO A 135 -6.88 12.29 12.52
CA PRO A 135 -6.98 11.93 13.94
C PRO A 135 -7.58 10.54 14.23
N SER A 136 -8.43 10.02 13.33
CA SER A 136 -8.96 8.65 13.43
C SER A 136 -7.88 7.55 13.29
N GLY A 137 -6.71 7.87 12.74
CA GLY A 137 -5.63 6.91 12.47
C GLY A 137 -5.84 6.06 11.22
N VAL A 138 -7.01 6.12 10.57
CA VAL A 138 -7.30 5.43 9.30
C VAL A 138 -7.09 6.40 8.13
N PRO A 139 -6.35 6.03 7.08
CA PRO A 139 -6.10 6.92 5.96
C PRO A 139 -7.40 7.31 5.24
N LEU A 140 -7.51 8.58 4.85
CA LEU A 140 -8.49 9.01 3.85
C LEU A 140 -8.12 8.36 2.51
N TRP A 141 -9.09 8.20 1.61
CA TRP A 141 -8.82 7.65 0.27
C TRP A 141 -7.82 8.49 -0.55
N ASP A 142 -7.78 9.79 -0.30
CA ASP A 142 -6.78 10.73 -0.81
C ASP A 142 -6.61 11.87 0.20
N SER A 143 -5.37 12.19 0.58
CA SER A 143 -5.11 13.18 1.63
C SER A 143 -5.45 14.61 1.21
N SER A 144 -5.57 14.87 -0.09
CA SER A 144 -5.88 16.19 -0.67
C SER A 144 -7.35 16.32 -1.09
N ALA A 145 -8.17 15.29 -0.91
CA ALA A 145 -9.59 15.34 -1.26
C ALA A 145 -10.37 16.28 -0.33
N PRO A 146 -11.38 17.01 -0.85
CA PRO A 146 -12.29 17.81 -0.03
C PRO A 146 -12.98 16.96 1.04
N GLN A 147 -13.04 17.46 2.26
CA GLN A 147 -13.66 16.78 3.39
C GLN A 147 -15.11 17.27 3.61
N PRO A 148 -16.02 16.41 4.14
CA PRO A 148 -15.78 15.02 4.53
C PRO A 148 -15.61 14.08 3.32
N CYS A 149 -14.72 13.09 3.44
CA CYS A 149 -14.50 12.06 2.43
C CYS A 149 -14.26 10.69 3.08
N PRO A 150 -14.49 9.58 2.36
CA PRO A 150 -14.40 8.25 2.95
C PRO A 150 -12.95 7.83 3.22
N TYR A 151 -12.82 6.82 4.08
CA TYR A 151 -11.55 6.16 4.32
C TYR A 151 -11.10 5.29 3.15
N ASP A 152 -9.88 4.79 3.29
CA ASP A 152 -9.43 3.65 2.54
C ASP A 152 -8.72 2.62 3.43
N ALA A 153 -9.52 1.75 4.05
CA ALA A 153 -9.00 0.67 4.91
C ALA A 153 -7.99 -0.24 4.17
N SER A 154 -8.15 -0.41 2.84
CA SER A 154 -7.20 -1.13 2.01
C SER A 154 -5.81 -0.50 1.97
N ALA A 155 -5.69 0.83 1.89
CA ALA A 155 -4.40 1.51 1.96
C ALA A 155 -3.73 1.30 3.33
N GLY A 156 -4.53 1.36 4.39
CA GLY A 156 -4.03 1.19 5.75
C GLY A 156 -3.47 -0.21 6.02
N THR A 157 -4.18 -1.26 5.60
CA THR A 157 -3.72 -2.66 5.77
C THR A 157 -2.46 -2.96 4.98
N VAL A 158 -2.37 -2.48 3.74
CA VAL A 158 -1.16 -2.59 2.89
C VAL A 158 0.03 -1.87 3.53
N ALA A 159 -0.16 -0.63 3.99
CA ALA A 159 0.90 0.16 4.61
C ALA A 159 1.39 -0.49 5.91
N ALA A 160 0.46 -1.00 6.73
CA ALA A 160 0.81 -1.72 7.96
C ALA A 160 1.68 -2.95 7.67
N ARG A 161 1.34 -3.73 6.63
CA ARG A 161 2.16 -4.86 6.23
C ARG A 161 3.55 -4.44 5.75
N GLY A 162 3.65 -3.38 4.95
CA GLY A 162 4.94 -2.81 4.54
C GLY A 162 5.80 -2.33 5.73
N MET A 163 5.19 -1.70 6.74
CA MET A 163 5.88 -1.32 7.98
C MET A 163 6.35 -2.52 8.80
N GLN A 164 5.60 -3.61 8.81
CA GLN A 164 6.03 -4.86 9.44
C GLN A 164 7.22 -5.50 8.69
N MET A 165 7.34 -5.31 7.37
CA MET A 165 8.54 -5.71 6.61
C MET A 165 9.75 -4.83 6.96
N LEU A 166 9.55 -3.53 7.16
CA LEU A 166 10.60 -2.63 7.66
C LEU A 166 11.17 -3.07 9.00
N TYR A 167 10.34 -3.61 9.91
CA TYR A 167 10.84 -4.22 11.14
C TYR A 167 11.87 -5.32 10.85
N HIS A 168 11.58 -6.24 9.94
CA HIS A 168 12.52 -7.33 9.59
C HIS A 168 13.80 -6.82 8.93
N LEU A 169 13.71 -5.76 8.12
CA LEU A 169 14.85 -5.15 7.45
C LEU A 169 15.77 -4.40 8.41
N LEU A 170 15.21 -3.83 9.49
CA LEU A 170 15.92 -2.91 10.38
C LEU A 170 16.25 -3.52 11.75
N LYS A 171 15.66 -4.64 12.17
CA LYS A 171 15.81 -5.16 13.55
C LYS A 171 17.25 -5.41 13.97
N ASP A 172 18.14 -5.75 13.04
CA ASP A 172 19.54 -6.08 13.33
C ASP A 172 20.47 -4.88 13.16
N THR A 173 20.08 -3.88 12.36
CA THR A 173 20.91 -2.71 12.00
C THR A 173 20.48 -1.43 12.70
N ASN A 174 19.18 -1.24 12.93
CA ASN A 174 18.57 -0.12 13.63
C ASN A 174 17.33 -0.56 14.46
N PRO A 175 17.55 -1.23 15.61
CA PRO A 175 16.46 -1.75 16.45
C PRO A 175 15.42 -0.70 16.91
N PRO A 176 15.80 0.56 17.25
CA PRO A 176 14.82 1.61 17.57
C PRO A 176 13.88 1.92 16.40
N ALA A 177 14.40 2.09 15.17
CA ALA A 177 13.57 2.34 13.99
C ALA A 177 12.68 1.12 13.66
N ALA A 178 13.22 -0.09 13.78
CA ALA A 178 12.45 -1.32 13.60
C ALA A 178 11.25 -1.37 14.56
N SER A 179 11.49 -1.10 15.85
CA SER A 179 10.45 -1.09 16.89
C SER A 179 9.40 -0.01 16.64
N TYR A 180 9.82 1.16 16.16
CA TYR A 180 8.93 2.23 15.75
C TYR A 180 7.96 1.78 14.64
N TYR A 181 8.47 1.23 13.53
CA TYR A 181 7.62 0.76 12.43
C TYR A 181 6.71 -0.40 12.84
N LEU A 182 7.20 -1.32 13.67
CA LEU A 182 6.37 -2.41 14.19
C LEU A 182 5.21 -1.84 15.02
N THR A 183 5.48 -0.90 15.93
CA THR A 183 4.46 -0.27 16.78
C THR A 183 3.44 0.51 15.95
N ARG A 184 3.90 1.28 14.96
CA ARG A 184 3.04 2.01 14.03
C ARG A 184 2.15 1.07 13.21
N SER A 185 2.69 -0.08 12.77
CA SER A 185 1.93 -1.07 12.01
C SER A 185 0.76 -1.66 12.81
N PHE A 186 0.99 -2.04 14.07
CA PHE A 186 -0.06 -2.54 14.95
C PHE A 186 -1.09 -1.47 15.27
N LYS A 187 -0.65 -0.25 15.61
CA LYS A 187 -1.56 0.86 15.88
C LYS A 187 -2.47 1.17 14.69
N LEU A 188 -1.92 1.15 13.48
CA LEU A 188 -2.68 1.36 12.26
C LEU A 188 -3.74 0.28 12.05
N VAL A 189 -3.40 -1.00 12.27
CA VAL A 189 -4.38 -2.10 12.20
C VAL A 189 -5.43 -2.00 13.30
N GLU A 190 -5.07 -1.63 14.53
CA GLU A 190 -6.02 -1.39 15.62
C GLU A 190 -7.01 -0.28 15.27
N ASP A 191 -6.54 0.82 14.67
CA ASP A 191 -7.38 1.92 14.21
C ASP A 191 -8.33 1.48 13.10
N ILE A 192 -7.83 0.73 12.12
CA ILE A 192 -8.65 0.18 11.02
C ILE A 192 -9.71 -0.79 11.58
N ILE A 193 -9.36 -1.66 12.52
CA ILE A 193 -10.32 -2.59 13.12
C ILE A 193 -11.37 -1.82 13.94
N ARG A 194 -11.00 -0.72 14.61
CA ARG A 194 -11.96 0.11 15.33
C ARG A 194 -12.95 0.81 14.41
N GLU A 195 -12.47 1.42 13.33
CA GLU A 195 -13.30 2.27 12.45
C GLU A 195 -13.97 1.48 11.31
N CYS A 196 -13.37 0.37 10.87
CA CYS A 196 -13.73 -0.26 9.59
C CYS A 196 -14.05 -1.75 9.70
N LYS A 197 -14.09 -2.36 10.89
CA LYS A 197 -14.50 -3.77 11.02
C LYS A 197 -16.01 -3.92 10.77
N THR A 198 -16.38 -4.94 10.01
CA THR A 198 -17.78 -5.30 9.74
C THR A 198 -18.40 -6.14 10.86
N ALA A 199 -19.72 -6.26 10.84
CA ALA A 199 -20.47 -7.11 11.76
C ALA A 199 -20.08 -8.57 11.58
N VAL A 200 -20.16 -9.34 12.67
CA VAL A 200 -19.76 -10.74 12.67
C VAL A 200 -20.73 -11.55 11.82
N ALA A 201 -20.24 -12.11 10.72
CA ALA A 201 -20.97 -13.08 9.93
C ALA A 201 -21.07 -14.42 10.67
N SER A 202 -22.17 -15.14 10.45
CA SER A 202 -22.38 -16.49 10.99
C SER A 202 -22.70 -17.49 9.88
N LEU A 203 -22.34 -18.74 10.12
CA LEU A 203 -22.63 -19.88 9.25
C LEU A 203 -23.64 -20.78 9.97
N ASP A 204 -24.74 -21.11 9.31
CA ASP A 204 -25.67 -22.11 9.82
C ASP A 204 -25.16 -23.55 9.53
N GLU A 205 -25.84 -24.55 10.10
CA GLU A 205 -25.49 -25.97 9.90
C GLU A 205 -25.62 -26.43 8.43
N ALA A 206 -26.35 -25.69 7.60
CA ALA A 206 -26.53 -25.96 6.17
C ALA A 206 -25.48 -25.23 5.30
N GLY A 207 -24.59 -24.44 5.90
CA GLY A 207 -23.55 -23.69 5.20
C GLY A 207 -24.03 -22.37 4.60
N ASN A 208 -25.22 -21.88 4.95
CA ASN A 208 -25.66 -20.55 4.53
C ASN A 208 -24.99 -19.50 5.41
N VAL A 209 -24.50 -18.45 4.77
CA VAL A 209 -23.90 -17.30 5.46
C VAL A 209 -25.00 -16.29 5.78
N THR A 210 -25.10 -15.95 7.05
CA THR A 210 -25.82 -14.74 7.48
C THR A 210 -24.78 -13.65 7.69
N TRP A 211 -24.68 -12.75 6.73
CA TRP A 211 -23.92 -11.51 6.85
C TRP A 211 -24.55 -10.66 7.97
N GLY A 212 -23.73 -10.03 8.81
CA GLY A 212 -24.22 -9.28 9.96
C GLY A 212 -25.11 -8.09 9.57
N ASP A 213 -25.62 -7.36 10.56
CA ASP A 213 -26.66 -6.31 10.38
C ASP A 213 -26.27 -5.16 9.44
N ASP A 214 -24.99 -5.03 9.09
CA ASP A 214 -24.45 -4.01 8.18
C ASP A 214 -24.40 -4.46 6.70
N GLY A 215 -24.63 -5.74 6.40
CA GLY A 215 -24.73 -6.28 5.05
C GLY A 215 -23.41 -6.36 4.28
N TRP A 216 -22.26 -6.15 4.92
CA TRP A 216 -20.96 -6.29 4.28
C TRP A 216 -20.52 -7.76 4.21
N GLU A 217 -20.03 -8.19 3.05
CA GLU A 217 -19.46 -9.53 2.87
C GLU A 217 -17.97 -9.60 3.28
N THR A 218 -17.29 -8.45 3.30
CA THR A 218 -15.87 -8.33 3.62
C THR A 218 -15.63 -8.24 5.13
N ILE A 219 -14.39 -8.48 5.58
CA ILE A 219 -13.98 -8.30 6.97
C ILE A 219 -13.86 -6.80 7.30
N LEU A 220 -13.42 -6.00 6.32
CA LEU A 220 -13.30 -4.55 6.44
C LEU A 220 -14.26 -3.82 5.48
N GLN A 221 -14.94 -2.80 6.00
CA GLN A 221 -15.71 -1.79 5.27
C GLN A 221 -14.87 -0.54 5.00
N HIS A 222 -15.44 0.46 4.32
CA HIS A 222 -14.83 1.78 4.11
C HIS A 222 -13.49 1.78 3.36
N SER A 223 -13.37 0.97 2.30
CA SER A 223 -12.28 1.10 1.32
C SER A 223 -12.73 1.86 0.07
N THR A 224 -11.79 2.39 -0.73
CA THR A 224 -12.14 3.21 -1.91
C THR A 224 -11.41 2.74 -3.16
N ILE A 225 -12.12 2.19 -4.16
CA ILE A 225 -11.50 1.71 -5.41
C ILE A 225 -11.05 2.90 -6.27
N ASN A 226 -11.92 3.87 -6.49
CA ASN A 226 -11.67 5.01 -7.36
C ASN A 226 -12.55 6.20 -6.96
N GLY A 227 -11.93 7.26 -6.45
CA GLY A 227 -12.61 8.51 -6.11
C GLY A 227 -12.36 9.64 -7.11
N ASN A 228 -11.74 9.35 -8.26
CA ASN A 228 -11.44 10.37 -9.25
C ASN A 228 -12.72 10.96 -9.84
N ARG A 229 -12.86 12.29 -9.78
CA ARG A 229 -14.04 13.03 -10.28
C ARG A 229 -14.31 12.85 -11.77
N HIS A 230 -13.30 12.49 -12.55
CA HIS A 230 -13.41 12.23 -13.98
C HIS A 230 -13.61 10.75 -14.31
N SER A 231 -13.70 9.88 -13.28
CA SER A 231 -14.01 8.46 -13.48
C SER A 231 -15.44 8.29 -13.98
N PRO A 232 -15.69 7.45 -15.00
CA PRO A 232 -17.05 7.13 -15.43
C PRO A 232 -17.83 6.32 -14.39
N ARG A 233 -17.14 5.69 -13.43
CA ARG A 233 -17.75 4.89 -12.36
C ARG A 233 -16.90 5.01 -11.09
N PRO A 234 -17.05 6.10 -10.32
CA PRO A 234 -16.43 6.17 -9.01
C PRO A 234 -17.04 5.08 -8.10
N ILE A 235 -16.17 4.36 -7.39
CA ILE A 235 -16.57 3.35 -6.41
C ILE A 235 -15.78 3.68 -5.15
N MET A 236 -16.47 4.32 -4.22
CA MET A 236 -15.96 4.78 -2.94
C MET A 236 -16.80 4.16 -1.84
N ASP A 237 -16.25 4.07 -0.64
CA ASP A 237 -16.92 3.47 0.52
C ASP A 237 -17.48 2.06 0.21
N HIS A 238 -16.56 1.13 -0.01
CA HIS A 238 -16.84 -0.23 -0.46
C HIS A 238 -15.98 -1.26 0.26
N GLY A 239 -16.46 -2.50 0.35
CA GLY A 239 -15.70 -3.65 0.80
C GLY A 239 -14.70 -4.07 -0.26
N LEU A 240 -13.46 -4.36 0.12
CA LEU A 240 -12.41 -4.77 -0.83
C LEU A 240 -11.65 -6.00 -0.37
N VAL A 241 -11.65 -7.03 -1.23
CA VAL A 241 -10.98 -8.32 -0.95
C VAL A 241 -9.49 -8.17 -0.67
N TYR A 242 -8.81 -7.20 -1.28
CA TYR A 242 -7.39 -6.97 -1.00
C TYR A 242 -7.18 -6.31 0.37
N ALA A 243 -8.13 -5.51 0.88
CA ALA A 243 -8.05 -5.03 2.27
C ALA A 243 -8.06 -6.22 3.25
N ASP A 244 -8.98 -7.16 3.04
CA ASP A 244 -9.09 -8.38 3.85
C ASP A 244 -7.84 -9.26 3.69
N TYR A 245 -7.32 -9.42 2.47
CA TYR A 245 -6.09 -10.16 2.20
C TYR A 245 -4.92 -9.62 3.01
N TYR A 246 -4.64 -8.31 2.93
CA TYR A 246 -3.50 -7.71 3.63
C TYR A 246 -3.70 -7.67 5.15
N LEU A 247 -4.95 -7.58 5.63
CA LEU A 247 -5.25 -7.76 7.05
C LEU A 247 -4.88 -9.17 7.54
N LEU A 248 -5.30 -10.21 6.79
CA LEU A 248 -5.00 -11.60 7.12
C LEU A 248 -3.51 -11.91 7.00
N GLU A 249 -2.85 -11.38 5.96
CA GLU A 249 -1.39 -11.50 5.80
C GLU A 249 -0.67 -10.86 6.98
N PHE A 250 -1.04 -9.63 7.37
CA PHE A 250 -0.49 -8.95 8.54
C PHE A 250 -0.65 -9.79 9.82
N GLY A 251 -1.85 -10.33 10.05
CA GLY A 251 -2.14 -11.18 11.20
C GLY A 251 -1.29 -12.47 11.22
N ASN A 252 -1.15 -13.13 10.08
CA ASN A 252 -0.32 -14.33 9.95
C ASN A 252 1.16 -14.04 10.23
N GLU A 253 1.69 -12.94 9.71
CA GLU A 253 3.08 -12.51 9.97
C GLU A 253 3.28 -12.08 11.43
N ALA A 254 2.26 -11.46 12.04
CA ALA A 254 2.29 -11.11 13.46
C ALA A 254 2.37 -12.36 14.36
N LEU A 255 1.63 -13.43 14.03
CA LEU A 255 1.72 -14.71 14.73
C LEU A 255 3.11 -15.35 14.59
N LYS A 256 3.72 -15.29 13.39
CA LYS A 256 5.09 -15.80 13.17
C LYS A 256 6.15 -15.08 14.00
N LEU A 257 5.93 -13.82 14.36
CA LEU A 257 6.79 -13.08 15.27
C LEU A 257 6.71 -13.56 16.73
N GLY A 258 5.85 -14.54 17.05
CA GLY A 258 5.63 -15.03 18.41
C GLY A 258 4.83 -14.04 19.27
N LEU A 259 4.09 -13.15 18.64
CA LEU A 259 3.22 -12.16 19.29
C LEU A 259 1.87 -12.80 19.64
N ASP A 260 1.89 -13.88 20.41
CA ASP A 260 0.67 -14.47 20.96
C ASP A 260 0.16 -13.63 22.14
N LYS A 261 -1.17 -13.55 22.27
CA LYS A 261 -2.00 -12.66 23.13
C LYS A 261 -1.61 -12.53 24.62
N GLY A 262 -0.60 -13.24 25.12
CA GLY A 262 -0.06 -13.12 26.48
C GLY A 262 1.25 -12.33 26.61
N ASN A 263 1.95 -12.03 25.50
CA ASN A 263 3.28 -11.41 25.49
C ASN A 263 3.31 -10.00 24.87
N LEU A 264 2.15 -9.34 24.76
CA LEU A 264 2.07 -7.86 24.78
C LEU A 264 2.51 -7.33 26.16
N LYS A 265 3.67 -7.76 26.66
CA LYS A 265 4.43 -6.84 27.50
C LYS A 265 4.94 -5.77 26.56
N MET A 266 4.36 -4.61 26.78
CA MET A 266 4.70 -3.26 26.35
C MET A 266 6.21 -2.93 26.33
N ASP A 267 7.15 -3.87 26.38
CA ASP A 267 8.59 -3.62 26.45
C ASP A 267 9.16 -3.08 25.12
N VAL A 268 8.48 -3.29 23.99
CA VAL A 268 8.83 -2.68 22.69
C VAL A 268 8.26 -1.26 22.58
N ILE A 269 7.10 -0.99 23.20
CA ILE A 269 6.42 0.31 23.18
C ILE A 269 6.97 1.26 24.28
N ALA A 270 7.31 0.72 25.45
CA ALA A 270 7.80 1.47 26.60
C ALA A 270 9.24 1.98 26.43
N LYS A 271 10.03 1.37 25.52
CA LYS A 271 11.39 1.84 25.22
C LYS A 271 11.44 2.98 24.19
N SER A 272 10.38 3.22 23.42
CA SER A 272 10.33 4.36 22.49
C SER A 272 9.86 5.67 23.14
N GLU A 273 9.14 5.62 24.26
CA GLU A 273 8.67 6.82 24.97
C GLU A 273 9.70 7.44 25.93
N THR A 274 10.88 6.82 26.07
CA THR A 274 11.93 7.25 27.02
C THR A 274 13.08 8.05 26.42
N VAL A 275 13.05 8.37 25.12
CA VAL A 275 14.01 9.30 24.51
C VAL A 275 13.31 10.63 24.24
N LYS A 276 13.36 11.51 25.24
CA LYS A 276 13.12 12.95 25.10
C LYS A 276 14.39 13.67 24.69
#